data_AF-X1FNV0-F1
#
_entry.id   AF-X1FNV0-F1
#
_cell.length_a   1.000
_cell.length_b   1.000
_cell.length_c   1.000
_cell.angle_alpha   90.00
_cell.angle_beta   90.00
_cell.angle_gamma   90.00
#
_symmetry.space_group_name_H-M   'P 1'
#
loop_
_entity.id
_entity.type
_entity.pdbx_description
1 polymer ?
#
loop_
_entity_poly.entity_id
_entity_poly.type
_entity_poly.pdbx_seq_one_letter_code
_entity_poly.pdbx_strand_id
1 'polypeptide(L)' 'MVKYIYKEFKSVLNKLKFPDSWFWSRYTLNAYSGCAHACIYCDARSQRYYIEDFENEVIIKTNFDKKLDQRFKRARTLLP' A
#
# COMPACT_ATOMS: atom_id res chain seq x y z
N MET A 1 3.59 21.09 9.90
CA MET A 1 2.27 20.47 10.15
C MET A 1 2.07 19.42 9.08
N VAL A 2 1.64 18.20 9.44
CA VAL A 2 1.55 17.08 8.49
C VAL A 2 0.44 17.33 7.48
N LYS A 3 0.74 17.11 6.20
CA LYS A 3 -0.16 17.30 5.07
C LYS A 3 -0.74 15.95 4.65
N TYR A 4 -2.06 15.84 4.67
CA TYR A 4 -2.78 14.66 4.21
C TYR A 4 -3.20 14.84 2.75
N ILE A 5 -2.76 13.94 1.88
CA ILE A 5 -2.94 14.05 0.43
C ILE A 5 -3.79 12.89 -0.05
N TYR A 6 -4.99 13.20 -0.53
CA TYR A 6 -5.88 12.21 -1.13
C TYR A 6 -5.53 12.04 -2.60
N LYS A 7 -5.17 10.82 -3.01
CA LYS A 7 -4.90 10.47 -4.42
C LYS A 7 -5.80 9.30 -4.84
N GLU A 8 -6.10 9.22 -6.13
CA GLU A 8 -6.71 8.04 -6.77
C GLU A 8 -5.64 7.10 -7.33
N PHE A 9 -5.94 5.80 -7.45
CA PHE A 9 -5.00 4.81 -8.02
C PHE A 9 -5.74 3.79 -8.86
N LYS A 10 -4.96 3.15 -9.73
CA LYS A 10 -5.46 2.12 -10.64
C LYS A 10 -5.76 0.79 -9.93
N SER A 11 -4.93 0.39 -8.98
CA SER A 11 -5.11 -0.86 -8.23
C SER A 11 -4.76 -0.71 -6.75
N VAL A 12 -5.42 -1.53 -5.92
CA VAL A 12 -5.16 -1.64 -4.48
C VAL A 12 -4.27 -2.83 -4.11
N LEU A 13 -4.24 -3.84 -4.98
CA LEU A 13 -3.46 -5.07 -4.83
C LEU A 13 -2.19 -5.01 -5.67
N ASN A 14 -1.06 -5.30 -5.04
CA ASN A 14 0.20 -5.59 -5.73
C ASN A 14 0.38 -7.11 -5.79
N LYS A 15 0.70 -7.65 -6.98
CA LYS A 15 0.97 -9.09 -7.16
C LYS A 15 2.48 -9.29 -7.24
N LEU A 16 3.02 -10.01 -6.27
CA LEU A 16 4.44 -10.33 -6.25
C LEU A 16 4.77 -11.38 -7.33
N LYS A 17 5.98 -11.28 -7.89
CA LYS A 17 6.46 -12.22 -8.92
C LYS A 17 6.44 -13.65 -8.39
N PHE A 18 6.88 -13.84 -7.15
CA PHE A 18 6.84 -15.08 -6.38
C PHE A 18 6.20 -14.80 -5.01
N PRO A 19 5.64 -15.81 -4.32
CA PRO A 19 5.29 -15.67 -2.91
C PRO A 19 6.50 -15.16 -2.13
N ASP A 20 6.30 -14.18 -1.26
CA ASP A 20 7.40 -13.69 -0.43
C ASP A 20 7.82 -14.77 0.57
N SER A 21 9.08 -14.77 0.98
CA SER A 21 9.66 -15.82 1.84
C SER A 21 9.29 -15.67 3.31
N TRP A 22 8.83 -14.50 3.76
CA TRP A 22 8.55 -14.22 5.16
C TRP A 22 7.11 -14.54 5.53
N PHE A 23 6.16 -14.13 4.69
CA PHE A 23 4.73 -14.23 4.90
C PHE A 23 4.03 -15.18 3.93
N TRP A 24 4.77 -15.84 3.02
CA TRP A 24 4.22 -16.75 2.00
C TRP A 24 3.08 -16.12 1.18
N SER A 25 3.09 -14.80 1.06
CA SER A 25 2.02 -14.01 0.48
C SER A 25 2.31 -13.74 -0.99
N ARG A 26 1.34 -14.04 -1.85
CA ARG A 26 1.43 -13.71 -3.29
C ARG A 26 1.03 -12.27 -3.58
N TYR A 27 0.35 -11.62 -2.63
CA TYR A 27 -0.25 -10.32 -2.79
C TYR A 27 0.02 -9.42 -1.60
N THR A 28 0.25 -8.14 -1.86
CA THR A 28 0.38 -7.11 -0.82
C THR A 28 -0.56 -5.94 -1.08
N LEU A 29 -0.83 -5.18 -0.03
CA LEU A 29 -1.70 -4.01 -0.02
C LEU A 29 -0.92 -2.80 0.50
N ASN A 30 -1.28 -1.61 0.03
CA ASN A 30 -0.75 -0.35 0.56
C ASN A 30 -1.89 0.67 0.45
N ALA A 31 -2.46 1.07 1.59
CA ALA A 31 -3.53 2.07 1.69
C ALA A 31 -3.02 3.48 2.02
N TYR A 32 -1.77 3.59 2.49
CA TYR A 32 -1.15 4.84 2.91
C TYR A 32 0.32 4.87 2.51
N SER A 33 0.86 6.05 2.23
CA SER A 33 2.30 6.23 1.97
C SER A 33 2.77 7.49 2.68
N GLY A 34 3.83 7.38 3.48
CA GLY A 34 4.26 8.42 4.43
C GLY A 34 3.75 8.17 5.85
N CYS A 35 4.43 8.73 6.85
CA CYS A 35 4.09 8.55 8.26
C CYS A 35 4.59 9.69 9.14
N ALA A 36 3.70 10.29 9.93
CA ALA A 36 3.99 11.37 10.88
C ALA A 36 4.73 10.92 12.16
N HIS A 37 4.89 9.62 12.39
CA HIS A 37 5.43 9.09 13.65
C HIS A 37 6.95 9.32 13.81
N ALA A 38 7.66 9.56 12.72
CA ALA A 38 9.10 9.84 12.70
C ALA A 38 9.99 8.78 13.40
N CYS A 39 9.64 7.49 13.31
CA CYS A 39 10.43 6.40 13.89
C CYS A 39 11.82 6.30 13.26
N ILE A 40 12.87 6.33 14.09
CA ILE A 40 14.28 6.25 13.65
C ILE A 40 14.66 4.92 12.99
N TYR A 41 13.89 3.86 13.23
CA TYR A 41 14.11 2.51 12.67
C TYR A 41 13.16 2.20 11.51
N CYS A 42 12.46 3.19 10.96
CA CYS A 42 11.48 2.96 9.91
C CYS A 42 12.17 2.68 8.56
N ASP A 43 12.11 1.43 8.09
CA ASP A 43 12.61 1.04 6.77
C ASP A 43 11.94 1.81 5.63
N ALA A 44 10.67 2.19 5.80
CA ALA A 44 9.89 2.92 4.80
C ALA A 44 10.43 4.33 4.48
N ARG A 45 11.40 4.84 5.25
CA ARG A 45 12.16 6.08 4.94
C ARG A 45 13.12 5.93 3.77
N SER A 46 13.45 4.69 3.37
CA SER A 46 14.35 4.44 2.27
C SER A 46 13.82 5.04 0.96
N GLN A 47 14.72 5.65 0.17
CA GLN A 47 14.40 6.20 -1.16
C GLN A 47 13.80 5.15 -2.10
N ARG A 48 14.01 3.86 -1.83
CA ARG A 48 13.42 2.73 -2.57
C ARG A 48 11.88 2.75 -2.58
N TYR A 49 11.26 3.42 -1.60
CA TYR A 49 9.80 3.52 -1.52
C TYR A 49 9.24 4.73 -2.29
N TYR A 50 10.09 5.58 -2.88
CA TYR A 50 9.71 6.72 -3.73
C TYR A 50 8.73 7.70 -3.05
N ILE A 51 8.98 8.00 -1.77
CA ILE A 51 8.25 9.02 -1.00
C ILE A 51 9.24 10.14 -0.70
N GLU A 52 9.02 11.33 -1.23
CA GLU A 52 9.96 12.46 -1.12
C GLU A 52 9.98 13.05 0.30
N ASP A 53 8.81 13.35 0.86
CA ASP A 53 8.65 13.98 2.18
C ASP A 53 7.90 13.03 3.14
N PHE A 54 8.59 11.97 3.57
CA PHE A 54 7.98 10.84 4.29
C PHE A 54 7.30 11.24 5.60
N GLU A 55 7.91 12.14 6.39
CA GLU A 55 7.39 12.57 7.68
C GLU A 55 6.27 13.61 7.58
N ASN A 56 6.32 14.49 6.58
CA ASN A 56 5.38 15.61 6.50
C ASN A 56 4.25 15.40 5.49
N GLU A 57 4.35 14.43 4.57
CA GLU A 57 3.28 14.10 3.63
C GLU A 57 2.76 12.67 3.83
N VAL A 58 1.48 12.56 4.18
CA VAL A 58 0.78 11.27 4.26
C VAL A 58 -0.21 11.18 3.11
N ILE A 59 0.11 10.34 2.12
CA ILE A 59 -0.75 10.03 0.99
C ILE A 59 -1.78 9.00 1.43
N ILE A 60 -3.05 9.37 1.34
CA ILE A 60 -4.21 8.53 1.64
C ILE A 60 -4.79 8.03 0.33
N LYS A 61 -4.96 6.71 0.22
CA LYS A 61 -5.51 6.13 -0.98
C LYS A 61 -7.04 6.19 -1.02
N THR A 62 -7.64 6.99 -1.90
CA THR A 62 -9.10 7.12 -1.99
C THR A 62 -9.78 5.88 -2.54
N ASN A 63 -11.02 5.64 -2.10
CA ASN A 63 -11.86 4.52 -2.53
C ASN A 63 -11.19 3.15 -2.40
N PHE A 64 -10.27 3.00 -1.44
CA PHE A 64 -9.47 1.79 -1.25
C PHE A 64 -10.35 0.57 -0.98
N ASP A 65 -11.31 0.72 -0.06
CA ASP A 65 -12.36 -0.23 0.30
C ASP A 65 -13.15 -0.69 -0.94
N LYS A 66 -13.71 0.26 -1.70
CA LYS A 66 -14.55 -0.04 -2.88
C LYS A 66 -13.75 -0.77 -3.96
N LYS A 67 -12.50 -0.35 -4.21
CA LYS A 67 -11.62 -0.99 -5.19
C LYS A 67 -11.19 -2.39 -4.72
N LEU A 68 -10.98 -2.58 -3.42
CA LEU A 68 -10.66 -3.88 -2.84
C LEU A 68 -11.84 -4.84 -2.99
N ASP A 69 -13.05 -4.40 -2.66
CA ASP A 69 -14.28 -5.17 -2.85
C ASP A 69 -14.50 -5.54 -4.31
N GLN A 70 -14.32 -4.60 -5.24
CA GLN A 70 -14.39 -4.90 -6.67
C GLN A 70 -13.36 -5.94 -7.08
N ARG A 71 -12.15 -5.86 -6.52
CA ARG A 71 -11.08 -6.81 -6.84
C ARG A 71 -11.38 -8.19 -6.27
N PHE A 72 -11.95 -8.29 -5.07
CA PHE A 72 -12.42 -9.54 -4.48
C PHE A 72 -13.61 -10.14 -5.22
N LYS A 73 -14.59 -9.33 -5.65
CA LYS A 73 -15.70 -9.80 -6.50
C LYS A 73 -15.22 -10.43 -7.82
N ARG A 74 -14.15 -9.88 -8.39
CA ARG A 74 -13.48 -10.43 -9.60
C ARG A 74 -12.50 -11.56 -9.26
N ALA A 75 -12.11 -11.70 -7.99
CA ALA A 75 -11.29 -12.81 -7.52
C ALA A 75 -12.20 -14.02 -7.24
N ARG A 76 -12.62 -14.69 -8.31
CA ARG A 76 -13.10 -16.08 -8.29
C ARG A 76 -11.98 -16.93 -8.91
N THR A 77 -11.52 -18.06 -8.40
CA THR A 77 -11.86 -18.91 -7.24
C THR A 77 -10.52 -19.58 -6.88
N LEU A 78 -10.13 -19.71 -5.61
CA LEU A 78 -9.25 -20.83 -5.28
C LEU A 78 -10.16 -22.06 -5.42
N LEU A 79 -10.00 -22.75 -6.55
CA LEU A 79 -10.50 -24.09 -6.81
C LEU A 79 -10.29 -24.98 -5.56
N PRO A 80 -11.24 -25.87 -5.29
CA PRO A 80 -11.47 -27.04 -6.14
C PRO A 80 -12.28 -26.77 -7.41
#